data_AF-A0A7W0K262-F1
#
_entry.id   AF-A0A7W0K262-F1
#
_cell.length_a   1.000
_cell.length_b   1.000
_cell.length_c   1.000
_cell.angle_alpha   90.00
_cell.angle_beta   90.00
_cell.angle_gamma   90.00
#
_symmetry.space_group_name_H-M   'P 1'
#
loop_
_entity.id
_entity.type
_entity.pdbx_description
1 polymer ?
#
loop_
_entity_poly.entity_id
_entity_poly.type
_entity_poly.pdbx_seq_one_letter_code
_entity_poly.pdbx_strand_id
1 'polypeptide(L)' 'GGVHIEFTGEDVTECLGGSEAVLEEQLDHRYETLCDPRLNGRQSLDLAFRVAELMRTV' A
#
# COMPACT_ATOMS: atom_id res chain seq x y z
N GLY A 1 20.27 -2.78 4.41
CA GLY A 1 19.09 -3.66 4.26
C GLY A 1 18.15 -3.05 3.23
N GLY A 2 17.06 -3.74 2.90
CA GLY A 2 16.05 -3.24 1.94
C GLY A 2 14.68 -3.87 2.21
N VAL A 3 13.66 -3.38 1.50
CA VAL A 3 12.28 -3.88 1.57
C VAL A 3 11.85 -4.31 0.17
N HIS A 4 11.17 -5.45 0.06
CA HIS A 4 10.51 -5.92 -1.15
C HIS A 4 9.00 -5.87 -0.90
N ILE A 5 8.23 -5.28 -1.81
CA ILE A 5 6.78 -5.08 -1.67
C ILE A 5 6.05 -5.38 -2.97
N GLU A 6 4.79 -5.79 -2.86
CA GLU A 6 3.86 -5.89 -3.99
C GLU A 6 2.99 -4.63 -4.04
N PHE A 7 2.98 -3.96 -5.18
CA PHE A 7 2.25 -2.71 -5.35
C PHE A 7 1.74 -2.54 -6.79
N THR A 8 0.79 -1.63 -6.95
CA THR A 8 0.34 -1.13 -8.24
C THR A 8 0.17 0.39 -8.17
N GLY A 9 0.34 1.07 -9.31
CA GLY A 9 0.06 2.51 -9.42
C GLY A 9 -1.43 2.84 -9.48
N GLU A 10 -2.27 1.82 -9.66
CA GLU A 10 -3.71 1.93 -9.69
C GLU A 10 -4.30 2.21 -8.30
N ASP A 11 -5.44 2.88 -8.27
CA ASP A 11 -6.21 3.18 -7.06
C ASP A 11 -7.09 1.99 -6.64
N VAL A 12 -6.43 0.85 -6.35
CA VAL A 12 -7.07 -0.40 -5.92
C VAL A 12 -7.41 -0.37 -4.42
N THR A 13 -8.37 -1.20 -4.02
CA THR A 13 -8.79 -1.40 -2.62
C THR A 13 -8.41 -2.80 -2.15
N GLU A 14 -7.13 -3.15 -2.26
CA GLU A 14 -6.64 -4.50 -1.96
C GLU A 14 -6.04 -4.63 -0.54
N CYS A 15 -5.40 -3.57 -0.03
CA CYS A 15 -4.83 -3.52 1.32
C CYS A 15 -5.58 -2.53 2.22
N LEU A 16 -5.80 -2.89 3.48
CA LEU A 16 -6.45 -2.05 4.49
C LEU A 16 -5.55 -0.90 4.98
N GLY A 17 -6.16 0.21 5.38
CA GLY A 17 -5.47 1.35 5.99
C GLY A 17 -4.78 2.26 4.98
N GLY A 18 -3.60 2.76 5.33
CA GLY A 18 -2.94 3.87 4.62
C GLY A 18 -3.54 5.24 4.98
N SER A 19 -3.02 6.31 4.38
CA SER A 19 -3.52 7.68 4.65
C SER A 19 -4.97 7.92 4.19
N GLU A 20 -5.47 7.11 3.25
CA GLU A 20 -6.86 7.15 2.76
C GLU A 20 -7.81 6.25 3.55
N ALA A 21 -7.30 5.52 4.55
CA ALA A 21 -8.06 4.67 5.45
C ALA A 21 -8.98 3.67 4.73
N VAL A 22 -8.41 2.84 3.83
CA VAL A 22 -9.16 1.75 3.18
C VAL A 22 -9.75 0.82 4.25
N LEU A 23 -11.07 0.72 4.29
CA LEU A 23 -11.84 -0.10 5.22
C LEU A 23 -12.18 -1.47 4.62
N GLU A 24 -12.57 -2.41 5.48
CA GLU A 24 -12.91 -3.77 5.07
C GLU A 24 -14.10 -3.81 4.12
N GLU A 25 -15.13 -2.98 4.36
CA GLU A 25 -16.28 -2.85 3.47
C GLU A 25 -15.96 -2.27 2.08
N GLN A 26 -14.76 -1.73 1.87
CA GLN A 26 -14.35 -1.17 0.58
C GLN A 26 -13.54 -2.15 -0.26
N LEU A 27 -13.14 -3.31 0.29
CA LEU A 27 -12.26 -4.23 -0.40
C LEU A 27 -12.85 -4.70 -1.73
N ASP A 28 -14.17 -4.98 -1.76
CA ASP A 28 -14.87 -5.49 -2.94
C ASP A 28 -15.10 -4.44 -4.06
N HIS A 29 -14.82 -3.16 -3.81
CA HIS A 29 -15.03 -2.10 -4.80
C HIS A 29 -14.04 -2.19 -5.97
N ARG A 30 -12.75 -2.43 -5.67
CA ARG A 30 -11.64 -2.43 -6.64
C ARG A 30 -10.55 -3.44 -6.26
N TYR A 31 -10.96 -4.66 -5.94
CA TYR A 31 -10.04 -5.80 -5.78
C TYR A 31 -9.72 -6.41 -7.15
N GLU A 32 -8.53 -6.14 -7.71
CA GLU A 32 -8.21 -6.48 -9.10
C GLU A 32 -7.14 -7.58 -9.25
N THR A 33 -6.35 -7.83 -8.19
CA THR A 33 -5.36 -8.91 -8.17
C THR A 33 -6.00 -10.30 -8.17
N LEU A 34 -5.32 -11.27 -8.78
CA LEU A 34 -5.69 -12.69 -8.75
C LEU A 34 -5.00 -13.47 -7.62
N CYS A 35 -3.96 -12.88 -7.03
CA CYS A 35 -3.12 -13.50 -6.02
C CYS A 35 -3.19 -12.66 -4.75
N ASP A 36 -2.04 -12.17 -4.29
CA ASP A 36 -1.94 -11.41 -3.05
C ASP A 36 -2.39 -9.94 -3.24
N PRO A 37 -2.97 -9.33 -2.20
CA PRO A 37 -3.37 -7.93 -2.19
C PRO A 37 -2.15 -7.02 -2.31
N ARG A 38 -2.22 -6.05 -3.23
CA ARG A 38 -1.14 -5.10 -3.51
C ARG A 38 -1.42 -3.76 -2.83
N LEU A 39 -0.35 -3.05 -2.46
CA LEU A 39 -0.48 -1.64 -2.08
C LEU A 39 -0.94 -0.81 -3.28
N ASN A 40 -1.91 0.07 -3.06
CA ASN A 40 -2.28 1.06 -4.06
C ASN A 40 -1.23 2.18 -4.18
N GLY A 41 -1.41 3.07 -5.16
CA GLY A 41 -0.45 4.15 -5.42
C GLY A 41 -0.19 5.04 -4.20
N ARG A 42 -1.23 5.39 -3.43
CA ARG A 42 -1.11 6.27 -2.26
C ARG A 42 -0.39 5.57 -1.09
N GLN A 43 -0.78 4.33 -0.79
CA GLN A 43 -0.15 3.50 0.24
C GLN A 43 1.33 3.24 -0.07
N SER A 44 1.68 3.06 -1.35
CA SER A 44 3.06 2.87 -1.80
C SER A 44 3.93 4.10 -1.53
N LEU A 45 3.40 5.30 -1.80
CA LEU A 45 4.09 6.56 -1.50
C LEU A 45 4.22 6.78 0.01
N ASP A 46 3.15 6.52 0.77
CA ASP A 46 3.18 6.62 2.23
C ASP A 46 4.30 5.73 2.81
N LEU A 47 4.38 4.48 2.37
CA LEU A 47 5.42 3.55 2.80
C LEU A 47 6.82 4.05 2.41
N ALA A 48 7.01 4.56 1.19
CA ALA A 48 8.29 5.08 0.74
C ALA A 48 8.80 6.23 1.64
N PHE A 49 7.95 7.18 1.99
CA PHE A 49 8.31 8.27 2.90
C PHE A 49 8.62 7.76 4.32
N ARG A 50 7.82 6.82 4.83
CA ARG A 50 8.04 6.22 6.16
C ARG A 50 9.34 5.43 6.24
N VAL A 51 9.68 4.67 5.20
CA VAL A 51 10.96 3.97 5.12
C VAL A 51 12.12 4.98 5.05
N ALA A 52 12.00 6.04 4.25
CA ALA A 52 13.03 7.09 4.20
C ALA A 52 13.25 7.77 5.56
N GLU A 53 12.20 8.01 6.33
CA GLU A 53 12.29 8.51 7.71
C GLU A 53 13.00 7.54 8.64
N LEU A 54 12.64 6.25 8.59
CA LEU A 54 13.30 5.22 9.37
C LEU A 54 14.80 5.16 9.05
N MET A 55 15.15 5.20 7.76
CA MET A 55 16.55 5.13 7.30
C MET A 55 17.39 6.34 7.72
N ARG A 56 16.79 7.52 7.93
CA ARG A 56 17.50 8.70 8.49
C ARG A 56 17.82 8.57 9.97
N THR A 57 17.11 7.69 10.67
CA THR A 57 17.24 7.50 12.12
C THR A 57 18.24 6.38 12.46
N VAL A 58 18.76 5.68 11.45
CA VAL A 58 19.76 4.60 11.59
C VAL A 58 21.17 5.16 11.40
#